data_AF-A0A1Q5PCR4-F1
#
_entry.id   AF-A0A1Q5PCR4-F1
#
_cell.length_a   1.000
_cell.length_b   1.000
_cell.length_c   1.000
_cell.angle_alpha   90.00
_cell.angle_beta   90.00
_cell.angle_gamma   90.00
#
_symmetry.space_group_name_H-M   'P 1'
#
loop_
_entity.id
_entity.type
_entity.pdbx_description
1 polymer ?
#
loop_
_entity_poly.entity_id
_entity_poly.type
_entity_poly.pdbx_seq_one_letter_code
_entity_poly.pdbx_strand_id
1 'polypeptide(L)'
;MSGDEIQELIALLGKNENALHAKKIVDNWVHIRWYTEWNFWNELEKIIEGEYTVLPIHKFSGDHLDVAIHRSRKRNLQYGLMFSVKKLNTHNICLYIERGDDNMYYGLTILDEHNSRIASNSPVYNEFAARLEEVSNWNREPEWIAGNWFKEPVNFEFFGEQNTLKLVNPEYRDKYTSKLWAEIKDYIKVCELESFELPVGEPAI
;
A
#
# COMPACT_ATOMS: atom_id res chain seq x y z
N MET A 1 21.57 20.74 9.50
CA MET A 1 22.17 20.27 10.75
C MET A 1 22.98 21.39 11.37
N SER A 2 22.78 21.65 12.66
CA SER A 2 23.55 22.62 13.44
C SER A 2 24.89 22.03 13.91
N GLY A 3 25.80 22.89 14.38
CA GLY A 3 27.05 22.44 14.99
C GLY A 3 26.82 21.59 16.26
N ASP A 4 25.78 21.92 17.02
CA ASP A 4 25.43 21.19 18.25
C ASP A 4 24.91 19.79 17.93
N GLU A 5 24.07 19.63 16.90
CA GLU A 5 23.60 18.32 16.44
C GLU A 5 24.76 17.42 15.97
N ILE A 6 25.79 17.99 15.34
CA ILE A 6 27.00 17.25 14.94
C ILE A 6 27.77 16.76 16.17
N GLN A 7 27.93 17.61 17.20
CA GLN A 7 28.63 17.22 18.42
C GLN A 7 27.88 16.13 19.19
N GLU A 8 26.56 16.20 19.25
CA GLU A 8 25.72 15.15 19.85
C GLU A 8 25.88 13.80 19.12
N LEU A 9 25.89 13.82 17.78
CA LEU A 9 26.12 12.61 16.98
C LEU A 9 27.52 12.04 17.19
N ILE A 10 28.56 12.88 17.22
CA ILE A 10 29.93 12.43 17.52
C ILE A 10 30.00 11.80 18.91
N ALA A 11 29.40 12.43 19.92
CA ALA A 11 29.35 11.91 21.27
C ALA A 11 28.59 10.58 21.35
N LEU A 12 27.52 10.40 20.57
CA LEU A 12 26.78 9.15 20.47
C LEU A 12 27.62 8.04 19.82
N LEU A 13 28.27 8.34 18.69
CA LEU A 13 29.10 7.39 17.96
C LEU A 13 30.34 6.97 18.76
N GLY A 14 30.89 7.86 19.58
CA GLY A 14 32.04 7.59 20.45
C GLY A 14 31.77 6.70 21.66
N LYS A 15 30.51 6.33 21.93
CA LYS A 15 30.16 5.44 23.05
C LYS A 15 30.19 3.97 22.62
N ASN A 16 30.83 3.12 23.42
CA ASN A 16 30.89 1.67 23.21
C ASN A 16 31.28 1.32 21.75
N GLU A 17 30.58 0.38 21.13
CA GLU A 17 30.78 -0.02 19.74
C GLU A 17 29.84 0.71 18.76
N ASN A 18 29.25 1.84 19.16
CA ASN A 18 28.22 2.52 18.36
C ASN A 18 28.71 2.91 16.95
N ALA A 19 29.97 3.35 16.81
CA ALA A 19 30.55 3.62 15.49
C ALA A 19 30.60 2.37 14.58
N LEU A 20 30.96 1.20 15.14
CA LEU A 20 30.99 -0.06 14.41
C LEU A 20 29.58 -0.52 14.05
N HIS A 21 28.61 -0.40 14.98
CA HIS A 21 27.21 -0.69 14.72
C HIS A 21 26.61 0.22 13.65
N ALA A 22 26.89 1.52 13.70
CA ALA A 22 26.44 2.48 12.70
C ALA A 22 27.00 2.12 11.31
N LYS A 23 28.30 1.79 11.22
CA LYS A 23 28.89 1.30 9.98
C LYS A 23 28.20 0.04 9.47
N LYS A 24 27.95 -0.95 10.35
CA LYS A 24 27.25 -2.19 9.98
C LYS A 24 25.84 -1.90 9.44
N ILE A 25 25.11 -0.96 10.03
CA ILE A 25 23.79 -0.53 9.55
C ILE A 25 23.90 0.05 8.14
N VAL A 26 24.84 0.98 7.91
CA VAL A 26 25.04 1.60 6.60
C VAL A 26 25.41 0.55 5.56
N ASP A 27 26.34 -0.35 5.88
CA ASP A 27 26.81 -1.41 4.97
C ASP A 27 25.69 -2.40 4.59
N ASN A 28 24.64 -2.53 5.43
CA ASN A 28 23.52 -3.44 5.23
C ASN A 28 22.19 -2.74 4.98
N TRP A 29 22.22 -1.45 4.63
CA TRP A 29 21.01 -0.63 4.52
C TRP A 29 19.99 -1.21 3.54
N VAL A 30 20.46 -1.76 2.41
CA VAL A 30 19.61 -2.38 1.39
C VAL A 30 18.81 -3.56 1.95
N HIS A 31 19.43 -4.39 2.80
CA HIS A 31 18.76 -5.52 3.43
C HIS A 31 17.77 -5.07 4.50
N ILE A 32 18.11 -4.02 5.26
CA ILE A 32 17.19 -3.44 6.25
C ILE A 32 15.91 -2.94 5.57
N ARG A 33 16.05 -2.23 4.43
CA ARG A 33 14.90 -1.80 3.62
C ARG A 33 14.04 -2.98 3.18
N TRP A 34 14.70 -3.98 2.59
CA TRP A 34 14.05 -5.18 2.07
C TRP A 34 13.25 -5.92 3.14
N TYR A 35 13.87 -6.23 4.29
CA TYR A 35 13.19 -6.96 5.36
C TYR A 35 12.11 -6.12 6.04
N THR A 36 12.27 -4.79 6.09
CA THR A 36 11.23 -3.93 6.67
C THR A 36 9.97 -3.91 5.81
N GLU A 37 10.12 -3.73 4.49
CA GLU A 37 9.00 -3.77 3.55
C GLU A 37 8.37 -5.17 3.48
N TRP A 38 9.20 -6.23 3.45
CA TRP A 38 8.72 -7.61 3.48
C TRP A 38 7.88 -7.91 4.72
N ASN A 39 8.38 -7.56 5.91
CA ASN A 39 7.67 -7.81 7.16
C ASN A 39 6.38 -6.98 7.24
N PHE A 40 6.41 -5.73 6.76
CA PHE A 40 5.21 -4.89 6.68
C PHE A 40 4.10 -5.55 5.86
N TRP A 41 4.42 -6.00 4.65
CA TRP A 41 3.42 -6.63 3.77
C TRP A 41 2.88 -7.94 4.35
N ASN A 42 3.73 -8.79 4.93
CA ASN A 42 3.27 -10.03 5.57
C ASN A 42 2.36 -9.78 6.78
N GLU A 43 2.69 -8.78 7.59
CA GLU A 43 1.87 -8.43 8.77
C GLU A 43 0.52 -7.86 8.36
N LEU A 44 0.49 -6.96 7.35
CA LEU A 44 -0.75 -6.40 6.83
C LEU A 44 -1.61 -7.48 6.14
N GLU A 45 -1.00 -8.35 5.35
CA GLU A 45 -1.67 -9.50 4.74
C GLU A 45 -2.35 -10.37 5.81
N LYS A 46 -1.63 -10.74 6.87
CA LYS A 46 -2.18 -11.57 7.95
C LYS A 46 -3.40 -10.92 8.62
N ILE A 47 -3.41 -9.59 8.77
CA ILE A 47 -4.56 -8.87 9.32
C ILE A 47 -5.75 -8.96 8.35
N ILE A 48 -5.51 -8.74 7.06
CA ILE A 48 -6.54 -8.79 6.02
C ILE A 48 -7.11 -10.20 5.89
N GLU A 49 -6.26 -11.24 5.88
CA GLU A 49 -6.65 -12.65 5.81
C GLU A 49 -7.53 -13.11 7.00
N GLY A 50 -7.57 -12.35 8.09
CA GLY A 50 -8.52 -12.56 9.17
C GLY A 50 -9.98 -12.27 8.78
N GLU A 51 -10.23 -11.50 7.71
CA GLU A 51 -11.56 -11.04 7.29
C GLU A 51 -11.84 -11.28 5.79
N TYR A 52 -10.82 -11.18 4.93
CA TYR A 52 -10.93 -11.26 3.48
C TYR A 52 -9.85 -12.16 2.88
N THR A 53 -10.15 -12.85 1.79
CA THR A 53 -9.13 -13.58 1.02
C THR A 53 -8.33 -12.62 0.14
N VAL A 54 -7.01 -12.52 0.40
CA VAL A 54 -6.08 -11.78 -0.45
C VAL A 54 -5.95 -12.49 -1.80
N LEU A 55 -6.07 -11.72 -2.88
CA LEU A 55 -5.94 -12.19 -4.25
C LEU A 55 -4.45 -12.23 -4.64
N PRO A 56 -4.03 -13.21 -5.47
CA PRO A 56 -2.63 -13.32 -5.91
C PRO A 56 -2.23 -12.23 -6.93
N ILE A 57 -3.20 -11.50 -7.48
CA ILE A 57 -3.00 -10.50 -8.53
C ILE A 57 -2.26 -9.29 -7.94
N HIS A 58 -1.17 -8.88 -8.58
CA HIS A 58 -0.28 -7.81 -8.10
C HIS A 58 0.23 -7.99 -6.66
N LYS A 59 0.15 -9.21 -6.10
CA LYS A 59 0.60 -9.48 -4.75
C LYS A 59 2.09 -9.22 -4.62
N PHE A 60 2.51 -8.56 -3.54
CA PHE A 60 3.92 -8.40 -3.20
C PHE A 60 4.66 -9.76 -3.21
N SER A 61 5.94 -9.74 -3.58
CA SER A 61 6.78 -10.95 -3.61
C SER A 61 8.25 -10.58 -3.44
N GLY A 62 9.10 -11.57 -3.15
CA GLY A 62 10.54 -11.35 -3.10
C GLY A 62 11.08 -10.73 -4.39
N ASP A 63 10.60 -11.20 -5.54
CA ASP A 63 10.97 -10.66 -6.85
C ASP A 63 10.54 -9.19 -7.03
N HIS A 64 9.34 -8.83 -6.57
CA HIS A 64 8.87 -7.44 -6.58
C HIS A 64 9.77 -6.53 -5.74
N LEU A 65 10.09 -6.95 -4.51
CA LEU A 65 10.96 -6.19 -3.61
C LEU A 65 12.39 -6.10 -4.15
N ASP A 66 12.91 -7.19 -4.72
CA ASP A 66 14.24 -7.21 -5.33
C ASP A 66 14.35 -6.22 -6.48
N VAL A 67 13.34 -6.19 -7.35
CA VAL A 67 13.24 -5.23 -8.44
C VAL A 67 13.13 -3.80 -7.91
N ALA A 68 12.29 -3.55 -6.90
CA ALA A 68 12.06 -2.22 -6.36
C ALA A 68 13.30 -1.63 -5.68
N ILE A 69 14.04 -2.45 -4.93
CA ILE A 69 15.11 -2.00 -4.03
C ILE A 69 16.49 -2.04 -4.70
N HIS A 70 16.78 -3.04 -5.53
CA HIS A 70 18.13 -3.24 -6.07
C HIS A 70 18.34 -2.66 -7.47
N ARG A 71 17.27 -2.39 -8.24
CA ARG A 71 17.40 -1.87 -9.60
C ARG A 71 17.28 -0.35 -9.63
N SER A 72 18.04 0.30 -10.50
CA SER A 72 17.94 1.75 -10.74
C SER A 72 17.06 2.12 -11.95
N ARG A 73 16.73 1.15 -12.81
CA ARG A 73 15.92 1.34 -14.02
C ARG A 73 14.96 0.17 -14.21
N LYS A 74 13.87 0.39 -14.96
CA LYS A 74 12.84 -0.63 -15.26
C LYS A 74 12.32 -1.30 -13.98
N ARG A 75 12.05 -0.48 -12.96
CA ARG A 75 11.42 -0.92 -11.73
C ARG A 75 9.91 -1.04 -11.98
N ASN A 76 9.32 -2.12 -11.48
CA ASN A 76 7.87 -2.19 -11.32
C ASN A 76 7.57 -2.05 -9.83
N LEU A 77 6.90 -0.96 -9.48
CA LEU A 77 6.56 -0.60 -8.11
C LEU A 77 5.06 -0.81 -7.82
N GLN A 78 4.32 -1.30 -8.82
CA GLN A 78 2.88 -1.52 -8.77
C GLN A 78 2.58 -2.92 -8.24
N TYR A 79 2.78 -3.08 -6.93
CA TYR A 79 2.42 -4.28 -6.19
C TYR A 79 1.89 -3.92 -4.81
N GLY A 80 1.24 -4.87 -4.15
CA GLY A 80 0.75 -4.70 -2.79
C GLY A 80 -0.20 -5.81 -2.40
N LEU A 81 -1.39 -5.44 -1.91
CA LEU A 81 -2.40 -6.37 -1.42
C LEU A 81 -3.79 -6.00 -1.93
N MET A 82 -4.41 -6.93 -2.65
CA MET A 82 -5.77 -6.76 -3.19
C MET A 82 -6.69 -7.83 -2.61
N PHE A 83 -7.94 -7.46 -2.32
CA PHE A 83 -8.96 -8.42 -1.89
C PHE A 83 -10.34 -7.99 -2.40
N SER A 84 -11.21 -8.97 -2.63
CA SER A 84 -12.58 -8.72 -3.07
C SER A 84 -13.42 -8.22 -1.89
N VAL A 85 -14.08 -7.08 -2.07
CA VAL A 85 -15.02 -6.51 -1.09
C VAL A 85 -16.48 -6.73 -1.48
N LYS A 86 -16.78 -6.85 -2.78
CA LYS A 86 -18.11 -7.25 -3.28
C LYS A 86 -18.00 -7.96 -4.62
N LYS A 87 -18.73 -9.06 -4.79
CA LYS A 87 -18.85 -9.77 -6.07
C LYS A 87 -20.04 -9.23 -6.87
N LEU A 88 -19.84 -8.94 -8.15
CA LEU A 88 -20.84 -8.41 -9.09
C LEU A 88 -20.94 -9.32 -10.32
N ASN A 89 -21.73 -10.38 -10.27
CA ASN A 89 -21.85 -11.36 -11.36
C ASN A 89 -20.47 -11.82 -11.91
N THR A 90 -20.04 -11.32 -13.08
CA THR A 90 -18.74 -11.60 -13.72
C THR A 90 -17.59 -10.68 -13.29
N HIS A 91 -17.86 -9.67 -12.48
CA HIS A 91 -16.88 -8.70 -11.98
C HIS A 91 -16.74 -8.79 -10.46
N ASN A 92 -15.66 -8.24 -9.91
CA ASN A 92 -15.48 -8.04 -8.48
C ASN A 92 -15.10 -6.58 -8.21
N ILE A 93 -15.77 -5.95 -7.25
CA ILE A 93 -15.24 -4.76 -6.61
C ILE A 93 -14.19 -5.23 -5.62
N CYS A 94 -12.97 -4.77 -5.84
CA CYS A 94 -11.82 -5.06 -5.00
C CYS A 94 -11.33 -3.79 -4.32
N LEU A 95 -10.82 -3.93 -3.11
CA LEU A 95 -9.95 -2.92 -2.53
C LEU A 95 -8.50 -3.33 -2.82
N TYR A 96 -7.70 -2.38 -3.25
CA TYR A 96 -6.29 -2.57 -3.51
C TYR A 96 -5.47 -1.56 -2.73
N ILE A 97 -4.50 -2.06 -1.96
CA ILE A 97 -3.47 -1.30 -1.27
C ILE A 97 -2.21 -1.41 -2.11
N GLU A 98 -1.78 -0.32 -2.73
CA GLU A 98 -0.66 -0.31 -3.66
C GLU A 98 0.54 0.39 -3.04
N ARG A 99 1.72 -0.22 -3.15
CA ARG A 99 3.00 0.34 -2.72
C ARG A 99 3.27 1.72 -3.35
N GLY A 100 2.96 1.86 -4.64
CA GLY A 100 3.20 3.08 -5.41
C GLY A 100 4.69 3.37 -5.64
N ASP A 101 4.97 4.41 -6.42
CA ASP A 101 6.31 4.99 -6.59
C ASP A 101 6.65 6.08 -5.56
N ASP A 102 5.63 6.57 -4.85
CA ASP A 102 5.71 7.53 -3.75
C ASP A 102 5.08 6.91 -2.47
N ASN A 103 4.27 7.67 -1.75
CA ASN A 103 3.49 7.21 -0.62
C ASN A 103 2.57 6.07 -1.03
N MET A 104 2.49 5.06 -0.17
CA MET A 104 1.51 4.00 -0.31
C MET A 104 0.09 4.57 -0.26
N TYR A 105 -0.82 3.94 -0.98
CA TYR A 105 -2.18 4.43 -1.15
C TYR A 105 -3.16 3.27 -1.36
N TYR A 106 -4.45 3.54 -1.26
CA TYR A 106 -5.46 2.49 -1.40
C TYR A 106 -6.72 3.00 -2.09
N GLY A 107 -7.48 2.10 -2.70
CA GLY A 107 -8.71 2.48 -3.40
C GLY A 107 -9.50 1.30 -3.91
N LEU A 108 -10.63 1.59 -4.53
CA LEU A 108 -11.47 0.59 -5.18
C LEU A 108 -11.08 0.43 -6.64
N THR A 109 -11.08 -0.82 -7.08
CA THR A 109 -10.87 -1.22 -8.48
C THR A 109 -11.88 -2.30 -8.84
N ILE A 110 -12.15 -2.46 -10.12
CA ILE A 110 -12.98 -3.53 -10.66
C ILE A 110 -12.08 -4.53 -11.35
N LEU A 111 -12.17 -5.80 -10.93
CA LEU A 111 -11.65 -6.93 -11.68
C LEU A 111 -12.75 -7.52 -12.55
N ASP A 112 -12.50 -7.67 -13.84
CA ASP A 112 -13.32 -8.48 -14.74
C ASP A 112 -13.01 -9.98 -14.60
N GLU A 113 -13.65 -10.80 -15.44
CA GLU A 113 -13.46 -12.26 -15.49
C GLU A 113 -12.04 -12.69 -15.91
N HIS A 114 -11.23 -11.77 -16.43
CA HIS A 114 -9.84 -11.98 -16.81
C HIS A 114 -8.85 -11.39 -15.79
N ASN A 115 -9.35 -10.93 -14.63
CA ASN A 115 -8.56 -10.26 -13.59
C ASN A 115 -7.91 -8.94 -14.07
N SER A 116 -8.49 -8.29 -15.07
CA SER A 116 -8.04 -6.98 -15.54
C SER A 116 -8.69 -5.87 -14.74
N ARG A 117 -7.89 -4.89 -14.31
CA ARG A 117 -8.37 -3.66 -13.64
C ARG A 117 -8.93 -2.62 -14.59
N ILE A 118 -8.73 -2.76 -15.90
CA ILE A 118 -9.17 -1.79 -16.93
C ILE A 118 -10.70 -1.66 -16.95
N ALA A 119 -11.43 -2.68 -16.49
CA ALA A 119 -12.88 -2.61 -16.29
C ALA A 119 -13.29 -1.46 -15.36
N SER A 120 -12.40 -1.01 -14.49
CA SER A 120 -12.57 0.19 -13.64
C SER A 120 -12.82 1.46 -14.45
N ASN A 121 -12.58 1.49 -15.77
CA ASN A 121 -12.87 2.63 -16.65
C ASN A 121 -14.16 2.47 -17.49
N SER A 122 -14.89 1.36 -17.36
CA SER A 122 -16.13 1.14 -18.13
C SER A 122 -17.28 2.10 -17.74
N PRO A 123 -18.00 2.72 -18.69
CA PRO A 123 -19.10 3.65 -18.39
C PRO A 123 -20.17 3.12 -17.42
N VAL A 124 -20.35 1.80 -17.34
CA VAL A 124 -21.28 1.12 -16.42
C VAL A 124 -21.02 1.47 -14.94
N TYR A 125 -19.80 1.88 -14.59
CA TYR A 125 -19.43 2.29 -13.23
C TYR A 125 -19.40 3.82 -13.03
N ASN A 126 -19.88 4.63 -13.98
CA ASN A 126 -19.87 6.10 -13.85
C ASN A 126 -20.66 6.57 -12.62
N GLU A 127 -21.88 6.05 -12.44
CA GLU A 127 -22.71 6.41 -11.29
C GLU A 127 -22.06 5.98 -9.98
N PHE A 128 -21.43 4.80 -9.95
CA PHE A 128 -20.71 4.32 -8.79
C PHE A 128 -19.50 5.21 -8.45
N ALA A 129 -18.69 5.56 -9.46
CA ALA A 129 -17.55 6.45 -9.27
C ALA A 129 -17.98 7.84 -8.75
N ALA A 130 -19.05 8.41 -9.32
CA ALA A 130 -19.58 9.71 -8.90
C ALA A 130 -20.00 9.74 -7.42
N ARG A 131 -20.56 8.64 -6.90
CA ARG A 131 -20.92 8.51 -5.49
C ARG A 131 -19.72 8.53 -4.54
N LEU A 132 -18.54 8.17 -5.03
CA LEU A 132 -17.34 8.04 -4.20
C LEU A 132 -16.48 9.31 -4.16
N GLU A 133 -16.80 10.34 -4.96
CA GLU A 133 -16.03 11.59 -5.02
C GLU A 133 -15.97 12.31 -3.66
N GLU A 134 -17.04 12.25 -2.86
CA GLU A 134 -17.08 12.92 -1.54
C GLU A 134 -16.26 12.21 -0.46
N VAL A 135 -15.95 10.92 -0.66
CA VAL A 135 -15.26 10.07 0.33
C VAL A 135 -13.86 9.67 -0.11
N SER A 136 -13.40 10.17 -1.25
CA SER A 136 -12.12 9.80 -1.87
C SER A 136 -11.24 11.04 -2.10
N ASN A 137 -9.92 10.86 -2.03
CA ASN A 137 -8.96 11.94 -2.30
C ASN A 137 -8.73 12.14 -3.79
N TRP A 138 -8.89 11.08 -4.59
CA TRP A 138 -8.91 11.17 -6.04
C TRP A 138 -10.04 10.34 -6.62
N ASN A 139 -10.44 10.75 -7.82
CA ASN A 139 -11.59 10.21 -8.54
C ASN A 139 -11.12 9.12 -9.50
N ARG A 140 -11.99 8.78 -10.45
CA ARG A 140 -11.78 7.71 -11.42
C ARG A 140 -10.51 7.89 -12.25
N GLU A 141 -9.75 6.81 -12.35
CA GLU A 141 -8.59 6.64 -13.23
C GLU A 141 -8.70 5.32 -14.01
N PRO A 142 -7.86 5.04 -15.02
CA PRO A 142 -8.03 3.86 -15.87
C PRO A 142 -8.16 2.51 -15.14
N GLU A 143 -7.50 2.37 -13.99
CA GLU A 143 -7.49 1.13 -13.18
C GLU A 143 -8.10 1.32 -11.79
N TRP A 144 -8.67 2.50 -11.50
CA TRP A 144 -9.22 2.86 -10.20
C TRP A 144 -10.60 3.49 -10.34
N ILE A 145 -11.56 3.04 -9.52
CA ILE A 145 -12.86 3.71 -9.40
C ILE A 145 -12.70 5.00 -8.58
N ALA A 146 -11.99 4.91 -7.46
CA ALA A 146 -11.66 6.02 -6.56
C ALA A 146 -10.61 5.54 -5.54
N GLY A 147 -9.95 6.46 -4.82
CA GLY A 147 -9.07 6.07 -3.72
C GLY A 147 -8.61 7.21 -2.80
N ASN A 148 -7.82 6.82 -1.79
CA ASN A 148 -7.34 7.67 -0.71
C ASN A 148 -5.85 7.47 -0.39
N TRP A 149 -5.21 8.55 0.03
CA TRP A 149 -3.87 8.54 0.61
C TRP A 149 -4.02 8.21 2.09
N PHE A 150 -3.09 7.43 2.64
CA PHE A 150 -3.11 7.17 4.07
C PHE A 150 -2.82 8.43 4.89
N LYS A 151 -3.56 8.63 6.00
CA LYS A 151 -3.37 9.80 6.87
C LYS A 151 -1.96 9.92 7.43
N GLU A 152 -1.33 8.78 7.72
CA GLU A 152 0.07 8.70 8.09
C GLU A 152 0.84 8.03 6.95
N PRO A 153 1.41 8.81 6.02
CA PRO A 153 2.05 8.26 4.84
C PRO A 153 3.29 7.46 5.22
N VAL A 154 3.49 6.38 4.46
CA VAL A 154 4.72 5.60 4.40
C VAL A 154 5.14 5.54 2.94
N ASN A 155 6.43 5.78 2.74
CA ASN A 155 7.06 5.78 1.44
C ASN A 155 8.25 4.81 1.43
N PHE A 156 8.09 3.66 0.78
CA PHE A 156 9.16 2.65 0.67
C PHE A 156 10.26 3.04 -0.34
N GLU A 157 9.95 3.98 -1.25
CA GLU A 157 10.93 4.56 -2.15
C GLU A 157 11.88 5.50 -1.40
N PHE A 158 11.33 6.44 -0.62
CA PHE A 158 12.05 7.35 0.27
C PHE A 158 12.11 6.81 1.70
N PHE A 159 12.73 5.63 1.86
CA PHE A 159 12.77 4.89 3.14
C PHE A 159 13.34 5.67 4.33
N GLY A 160 14.15 6.71 4.09
CA GLY A 160 14.70 7.58 5.14
C GLY A 160 13.67 8.50 5.80
N GLU A 161 12.45 8.59 5.27
CA GLU A 161 11.37 9.34 5.89
C GLU A 161 10.98 8.79 7.26
N GLN A 162 10.62 9.69 8.17
CA GLN A 162 10.48 9.37 9.58
C GLN A 162 9.47 8.25 9.85
N ASN A 163 8.34 8.22 9.15
CA ASN A 163 7.31 7.19 9.34
C ASN A 163 7.75 5.84 8.77
N THR A 164 8.32 5.82 7.56
CA THR A 164 8.85 4.58 6.97
C THR A 164 9.97 3.99 7.82
N LEU A 165 10.90 4.83 8.30
CA LEU A 165 12.02 4.38 9.10
C LEU A 165 11.60 3.74 10.43
N LYS A 166 10.51 4.23 11.04
CA LYS A 166 9.97 3.65 12.28
C LYS A 166 9.45 2.22 12.08
N LEU A 167 9.08 1.81 10.86
CA LEU A 167 8.60 0.45 10.56
C LEU A 167 9.69 -0.62 10.78
N VAL A 168 10.97 -0.25 10.90
CA VAL A 168 12.03 -1.17 11.31
C VAL A 168 11.73 -1.77 12.70
N ASN A 169 11.07 -1.01 13.58
CA ASN A 169 10.63 -1.50 14.89
C ASN A 169 9.37 -2.36 14.76
N PRO A 170 9.40 -3.65 15.13
CA PRO A 170 8.23 -4.55 15.02
C PRO A 170 7.00 -4.09 15.79
N GLU A 171 7.17 -3.56 17.02
CA GLU A 171 6.04 -3.10 17.82
C GLU A 171 5.37 -1.86 17.22
N TYR A 172 6.16 -0.99 16.57
CA TYR A 172 5.61 0.16 15.86
C TYR A 172 4.89 -0.31 14.59
N ARG A 173 5.50 -1.22 13.84
CA ARG A 173 4.94 -1.74 12.59
C ARG A 173 3.60 -2.45 12.80
N ASP A 174 3.48 -3.29 13.83
CA ASP A 174 2.22 -3.97 14.21
C ASP A 174 1.08 -2.99 14.54
N LYS A 175 1.39 -1.94 15.32
CA LYS A 175 0.43 -0.86 15.62
C LYS A 175 0.04 -0.09 14.36
N TYR A 176 1.01 0.17 13.49
CA TYR A 176 0.80 0.91 12.25
C TYR A 176 -0.06 0.12 11.26
N THR A 177 0.23 -1.17 11.00
CA THR A 177 -0.60 -2.02 10.11
C THR A 177 -2.02 -2.17 10.63
N SER A 178 -2.21 -2.29 11.95
CA SER A 178 -3.53 -2.29 12.60
C SER A 178 -4.30 -0.99 12.37
N LYS A 179 -3.61 0.16 12.45
CA LYS A 179 -4.21 1.47 12.20
C LYS A 179 -4.58 1.66 10.73
N LEU A 180 -3.71 1.25 9.81
CA LEU A 180 -4.00 1.26 8.37
C LEU A 180 -5.24 0.43 8.06
N TRP A 181 -5.33 -0.77 8.65
CA TRP A 181 -6.48 -1.63 8.45
C TRP A 181 -7.78 -1.02 8.96
N ALA A 182 -7.75 -0.36 10.13
CA ALA A 182 -8.91 0.36 10.64
C ALA A 182 -9.38 1.47 9.67
N GLU A 183 -8.44 2.25 9.12
CA GLU A 183 -8.74 3.30 8.15
C GLU A 183 -9.36 2.74 6.85
N ILE A 184 -8.82 1.62 6.35
CA ILE A 184 -9.37 0.91 5.19
C ILE A 184 -10.79 0.41 5.46
N LYS A 185 -11.05 -0.16 6.65
CA LYS A 185 -12.38 -0.64 7.01
C LYS A 185 -13.39 0.50 7.11
N ASP A 186 -12.99 1.63 7.68
CA ASP A 186 -13.83 2.82 7.72
C ASP A 186 -14.15 3.29 6.29
N TYR A 187 -13.18 3.28 5.38
CA TYR A 187 -13.40 3.62 3.97
C TYR A 187 -14.38 2.65 3.28
N ILE A 188 -14.18 1.34 3.40
CA ILE A 188 -15.09 0.32 2.81
C ILE A 188 -16.53 0.57 3.30
N LYS A 189 -16.70 0.88 4.59
CA LYS A 189 -18.00 1.13 5.20
C LYS A 189 -18.68 2.36 4.59
N VAL A 190 -17.98 3.49 4.46
CA VAL A 190 -18.57 4.72 3.91
C VAL A 190 -18.81 4.66 2.41
N CYS A 191 -18.18 3.72 1.70
CA CYS A 191 -18.47 3.47 0.28
C CYS A 191 -19.84 2.79 0.05
N GLU A 192 -20.49 2.27 1.11
CA GLU A 192 -21.83 1.66 1.07
C GLU A 192 -22.02 0.63 -0.06
N LEU A 193 -21.00 -0.21 -0.29
CA LEU A 193 -20.89 -1.11 -1.45
C LEU A 193 -22.10 -2.03 -1.64
N GLU A 194 -22.77 -2.41 -0.55
CA GLU A 194 -23.96 -3.26 -0.60
C GLU A 194 -25.11 -2.66 -1.41
N SER A 195 -25.21 -1.33 -1.45
CA SER A 195 -26.25 -0.61 -2.20
C SER A 195 -26.01 -0.54 -3.71
N PHE A 196 -24.81 -0.89 -4.19
CA PHE A 196 -24.47 -0.81 -5.59
C PHE A 196 -24.76 -2.12 -6.32
N GLU A 197 -25.57 -2.08 -7.35
CA GLU A 197 -25.84 -3.19 -8.26
C GLU A 197 -25.51 -2.78 -9.70
N LEU A 198 -25.10 -3.74 -10.53
CA LEU A 198 -24.89 -3.46 -11.95
C LEU A 198 -26.21 -3.07 -12.62
N PRO A 199 -26.23 -2.06 -13.51
CA PRO A 199 -27.39 -1.74 -14.33
C PRO A 199 -27.86 -2.99 -15.10
N VAL A 200 -29.15 -3.30 -14.99
CA VAL A 200 -29.73 -4.46 -15.69
C VAL A 200 -29.79 -4.16 -17.19
N GLY A 201 -29.05 -4.93 -18.00
CA GLY A 201 -29.23 -4.98 -19.46
C GLY A 201 -28.14 -4.35 -20.32
N GLU A 202 -27.05 -3.84 -19.75
CA GLU A 202 -25.88 -3.43 -20.52
C GLU A 202 -24.80 -4.52 -20.46
N PRO A 203 -24.39 -5.14 -21.59
CA PRO A 203 -23.19 -5.94 -21.59
C PRO A 203 -22.01 -5.02 -21.22
N ALA A 204 -21.18 -5.46 -20.29
CA ALA A 204 -19.88 -4.85 -20.07
C ALA A 204 -19.05 -5.12 -21.33
N ILE A 205 -18.99 -4.14 -22.23
CA ILE A 205 -18.13 -4.18 -23.43
C ILE A 205 -16.84 -3.44 -23.12
#